data_AF-A0A0F2QTV6-F1
#
_entry.id   AF-A0A0F2QTV6-F1
#
_cell.length_a   1.000
_cell.length_b   1.000
_cell.length_c   1.000
_cell.angle_alpha   90.00
_cell.angle_beta   90.00
_cell.angle_gamma   90.00
#
_symmetry.space_group_name_H-M   'P 1'
#
loop_
_entity.id
_entity.type
_entity.pdbx_description
1 polymer ?
#
loop_
_entity_poly.entity_id
_entity_poly.type
_entity_poly.pdbx_seq_one_letter_code
_entity_poly.pdbx_strand_id
1 'polypeptide(L)'
;MRSHPTNWTDMSNYVVHFTKGGPGKNDYNVMMSIYASGTLKPGRSFGIGINKAPLSSGQGSVCFSEIPPGQWNRLEERRGTKYGLAFRKQFVISQGGGPIWYAWKDTPHWQALQAMMDAAAEDPDALVWRITPMIDAPGTYRGRDYQFEWEREWRHLGPIQFEPEDVAFLLIPEEQHAAARGFFENAYYENLGPAYFCPYVDPSWERERIIEALNT
;
A
#
# COMPACT_ATOMS: atom_id res chain seq x y z
N MET A 1 -10.64 -12.72 20.36
CA MET A 1 -10.42 -12.45 18.92
C MET A 1 -10.03 -13.77 18.27
N ARG A 2 -10.75 -14.27 17.25
CA ARG A 2 -10.31 -15.47 16.52
C ARG A 2 -9.18 -15.03 15.57
N SER A 3 -7.93 -15.39 15.86
CA SER A 3 -6.81 -15.16 14.95
C SER A 3 -6.78 -16.27 13.89
N HIS A 4 -6.49 -15.92 12.64
CA HIS A 4 -6.31 -16.91 11.58
C HIS A 4 -5.07 -17.79 11.87
N PRO A 5 -5.06 -19.07 11.47
CA PRO A 5 -3.89 -19.93 11.58
C PRO A 5 -2.71 -19.35 10.79
N THR A 6 -1.52 -19.30 11.39
CA THR A 6 -0.31 -18.74 10.77
C THR A 6 0.25 -19.58 9.61
N ASN A 7 -0.27 -20.79 9.41
CA ASN A 7 0.11 -21.69 8.32
C ASN A 7 -0.69 -21.48 7.03
N TRP A 8 -1.64 -20.55 6.99
CA TRP A 8 -2.34 -20.22 5.75
C TRP A 8 -1.40 -19.52 4.78
N THR A 9 -1.33 -20.04 3.56
CA THR A 9 -0.38 -19.60 2.54
C THR A 9 -0.96 -18.59 1.56
N ASP A 10 -2.28 -18.42 1.57
CA ASP A 10 -3.03 -17.58 0.64
C ASP A 10 -3.27 -16.15 1.17
N MET A 11 -2.96 -15.88 2.43
CA MET A 11 -3.10 -14.56 3.07
C MET A 11 -1.81 -14.13 3.76
N SER A 12 -1.62 -12.81 3.83
CA SER A 12 -0.50 -12.20 4.55
C SER A 12 -1.01 -11.56 5.85
N ASN A 13 -0.19 -11.53 6.90
CA ASN A 13 -0.44 -10.68 8.08
C ASN A 13 -0.03 -9.22 7.84
N TYR A 14 0.58 -8.96 6.69
CA TYR A 14 1.21 -7.71 6.32
C TYR A 14 0.63 -7.17 5.02
N VAL A 15 0.69 -5.86 4.88
CA VAL A 15 0.40 -5.16 3.63
C VAL A 15 1.66 -4.41 3.21
N VAL A 16 2.01 -4.51 1.93
CA VAL A 16 3.25 -3.95 1.38
C VAL A 16 2.98 -2.69 0.56
N HIS A 17 3.85 -1.69 0.70
CA HIS A 17 3.87 -0.47 -0.10
C HIS A 17 5.20 -0.38 -0.84
N PHE A 18 5.18 -0.61 -2.15
CA PHE A 18 6.35 -0.42 -3.01
C PHE A 18 6.55 1.06 -3.33
N THR A 19 7.77 1.55 -3.15
CA THR A 19 8.14 2.95 -3.31
C THR A 19 8.88 3.15 -4.63
N LYS A 20 8.18 3.73 -5.61
CA LYS A 20 8.75 4.04 -6.93
C LYS A 20 8.86 5.53 -7.16
N GLY A 21 10.00 5.97 -7.70
CA GLY A 21 10.19 7.27 -8.27
C GLY A 21 9.35 7.47 -9.54
N GLY A 22 8.76 8.66 -9.65
CA GLY A 22 8.24 9.13 -10.94
C GLY A 22 9.37 9.29 -11.97
N PRO A 23 9.04 9.62 -13.23
CA PRO A 23 10.04 9.86 -14.28
C PRO A 23 11.16 10.79 -13.81
N GLY A 24 12.42 10.35 -13.97
CA GLY A 24 13.62 11.10 -13.56
C GLY A 24 13.95 11.07 -12.06
N LYS A 25 13.20 10.35 -11.23
CA LYS A 25 13.52 10.15 -9.80
C LYS A 25 14.16 8.79 -9.57
N ASN A 26 15.16 8.76 -8.71
CA ASN A 26 15.78 7.52 -8.23
C ASN A 26 14.91 6.92 -7.11
N ASP A 27 14.50 5.66 -7.28
CA ASP A 27 13.67 4.92 -6.32
C ASP A 27 14.29 4.86 -4.91
N TYR A 28 15.61 4.67 -4.83
CA TYR A 28 16.34 4.67 -3.56
C TYR A 28 16.18 6.01 -2.84
N ASN A 29 16.29 7.14 -3.56
CA ASN A 29 16.12 8.46 -2.94
C ASN A 29 14.69 8.69 -2.46
N VAL A 30 13.69 8.15 -3.18
CA VAL A 30 12.29 8.23 -2.77
C VAL A 30 12.05 7.40 -1.51
N MET A 31 12.55 6.17 -1.48
CA MET A 31 12.53 5.30 -0.31
C MET A 31 13.17 6.00 0.91
N MET A 32 14.39 6.54 0.76
CA MET A 32 15.09 7.24 1.83
C MET A 32 14.32 8.49 2.31
N SER A 33 13.68 9.24 1.41
CA SER A 33 12.83 10.37 1.80
C SER A 33 11.61 9.94 2.62
N ILE A 34 11.03 8.78 2.32
CA ILE A 34 9.90 8.23 3.07
C ILE A 34 10.38 7.81 4.47
N TYR A 35 11.50 7.10 4.56
CA TYR A 35 12.10 6.67 5.83
C TYR A 35 12.50 7.87 6.71
N ALA A 36 13.13 8.89 6.13
CA ALA A 36 13.54 10.07 6.88
C ALA A 36 12.36 10.90 7.41
N SER A 37 11.22 10.88 6.71
CA SER A 37 10.05 11.69 7.08
C SER A 37 8.99 10.93 7.88
N GLY A 38 9.09 9.60 8.00
CA GLY A 38 8.06 8.77 8.63
C GLY A 38 6.67 8.98 8.02
N THR A 39 6.59 9.30 6.72
CA THR A 39 5.32 9.68 6.09
C THR A 39 5.15 9.04 4.71
N LEU A 40 4.06 8.29 4.54
CA LEU A 40 3.53 7.94 3.23
C LEU A 40 2.56 9.02 2.77
N LYS A 41 2.93 9.71 1.68
CA LYS A 41 2.05 10.71 1.06
C LYS A 41 1.07 10.03 0.11
N PRO A 42 -0.20 10.50 0.05
CA PRO A 42 -1.15 9.96 -0.89
C PRO A 42 -0.65 10.19 -2.33
N GLY A 43 -0.90 9.21 -3.20
CA GLY A 43 -0.59 9.32 -4.61
C GLY A 43 -1.66 10.13 -5.36
N ARG A 44 -2.05 9.63 -6.53
CA ARG A 44 -3.21 10.15 -7.26
C ARG A 44 -4.52 9.79 -6.56
N SER A 45 -5.62 10.38 -7.02
CA SER A 45 -6.97 9.94 -6.67
C SER A 45 -7.23 8.52 -7.17
N PHE A 46 -7.99 7.73 -6.41
CA PHE A 46 -8.35 6.35 -6.75
C PHE A 46 -9.85 6.09 -6.59
N GLY A 47 -10.28 4.90 -7.02
CA GLY A 47 -11.63 4.39 -6.84
C GLY A 47 -12.66 4.89 -7.84
N ILE A 48 -13.89 4.42 -7.67
CA ILE A 48 -15.00 4.66 -8.62
C ILE A 48 -15.41 6.13 -8.74
N GLY A 49 -15.07 6.94 -7.74
CA GLY A 49 -15.38 8.37 -7.68
C GLY A 49 -14.36 9.26 -8.41
N ILE A 50 -13.24 8.72 -8.91
CA ILE A 50 -12.10 9.51 -9.43
C ILE A 50 -12.47 10.59 -10.45
N ASN A 51 -13.48 10.35 -11.30
CA ASN A 51 -13.92 11.29 -12.34
C ASN A 51 -15.21 12.05 -12.00
N LYS A 52 -15.80 11.80 -10.82
CA LYS A 52 -17.08 12.38 -10.38
C LYS A 52 -16.96 13.23 -9.13
N ALA A 53 -16.04 12.88 -8.23
CA ALA A 53 -15.86 13.55 -6.98
C ALA A 53 -15.35 15.00 -7.20
N PRO A 54 -15.93 16.00 -6.51
CA PRO A 54 -15.41 17.36 -6.55
C PRO A 54 -13.94 17.42 -6.13
N LEU A 55 -13.13 18.32 -6.72
CA LEU A 55 -11.70 18.41 -6.40
C LEU A 55 -11.41 18.63 -4.90
N SER A 56 -12.29 19.37 -4.23
CA SER A 56 -12.22 19.65 -2.78
C SER A 56 -12.45 18.42 -1.90
N SER A 57 -13.05 17.35 -2.42
CA SER A 57 -13.41 16.15 -1.64
C SER A 57 -12.21 15.26 -1.28
N GLY A 58 -11.00 15.58 -1.76
CA GLY A 58 -9.75 14.95 -1.34
C GLY A 58 -9.73 13.43 -1.51
N GLN A 59 -9.59 12.95 -2.75
CA GLN A 59 -9.65 11.51 -3.09
C GLN A 59 -8.28 10.80 -3.10
N GLY A 60 -7.21 11.49 -2.72
CA GLY A 60 -5.85 10.96 -2.77
C GLY A 60 -5.61 9.90 -1.71
N SER A 61 -5.14 8.72 -2.10
CA SER A 61 -4.94 7.59 -1.19
C SER A 61 -3.50 7.08 -1.17
N VAL A 62 -3.10 6.56 -0.01
CA VAL A 62 -1.96 5.64 0.11
C VAL A 62 -2.47 4.23 -0.15
N CYS A 63 -1.82 3.49 -1.05
CA CYS A 63 -2.22 2.15 -1.45
C CYS A 63 -1.22 1.11 -0.95
N PHE A 64 -1.72 -0.05 -0.56
CA PHE A 64 -0.93 -1.22 -0.18
C PHE A 64 -1.48 -2.46 -0.90
N SER A 65 -0.68 -3.52 -0.95
CA SER A 65 -1.11 -4.82 -1.48
C SER A 65 -1.02 -5.88 -0.40
N GLU A 66 -2.06 -6.69 -0.26
CA GLU A 66 -2.06 -7.87 0.61
C GLU A 66 -1.78 -9.13 -0.22
N ILE A 67 -0.52 -9.29 -0.61
CA ILE A 67 -0.06 -10.44 -1.37
C ILE A 67 0.69 -11.40 -0.44
N PRO A 68 0.50 -12.73 -0.58
CA PRO A 68 1.24 -13.71 0.20
C PRO A 68 2.77 -13.52 0.12
N PRO A 69 3.50 -13.75 1.23
CA PRO A 69 4.95 -13.92 1.18
C PRO A 69 5.38 -14.93 0.11
N GLY A 70 6.40 -14.60 -0.66
CA GLY A 70 6.90 -15.36 -1.81
C GLY A 70 6.23 -15.02 -3.15
N GLN A 71 5.30 -14.05 -3.18
CA GLN A 71 4.66 -13.56 -4.42
C GLN A 71 4.87 -12.05 -4.65
N TRP A 72 5.75 -11.42 -3.86
CA TRP A 72 6.03 -9.98 -3.96
C TRP A 72 6.84 -9.60 -5.20
N ASN A 73 7.59 -10.54 -5.78
CA ASN A 73 8.23 -10.38 -7.09
C ASN A 73 7.23 -9.96 -8.20
N ARG A 74 5.98 -10.43 -8.15
CA ARG A 74 4.94 -10.00 -9.09
C ARG A 74 4.63 -8.51 -8.98
N LEU A 75 4.64 -7.99 -7.75
CA LEU A 75 4.47 -6.56 -7.50
C LEU A 75 5.73 -5.80 -7.93
N GLU A 76 6.93 -6.33 -7.63
CA GLU A 76 8.19 -5.76 -8.09
C GLU A 76 8.21 -5.59 -9.62
N GLU A 77 7.90 -6.65 -10.38
CA GLU A 77 7.87 -6.64 -11.84
C GLU A 77 6.84 -5.63 -12.36
N ARG A 78 5.65 -5.61 -11.77
CA ARG A 78 4.56 -4.71 -12.19
C ARG A 78 4.86 -3.25 -11.86
N ARG A 79 5.40 -2.96 -10.67
CA ARG A 79 5.72 -1.61 -10.24
C ARG A 79 7.03 -1.15 -10.86
N GLY A 80 7.95 -2.06 -11.16
CA GLY A 80 9.30 -1.80 -11.63
C GLY A 80 10.16 -1.15 -10.55
N THR A 81 10.07 -1.64 -9.32
CA THR A 81 10.91 -1.24 -8.18
C THR A 81 11.01 -2.36 -7.16
N LYS A 82 12.17 -2.46 -6.48
CA LYS A 82 12.43 -3.43 -5.40
C LYS A 82 12.27 -2.82 -4.00
N TYR A 83 12.12 -1.51 -3.93
CA TYR A 83 12.10 -0.79 -2.67
C TYR A 83 10.69 -0.63 -2.14
N GLY A 84 10.56 -0.69 -0.82
CA GLY A 84 9.28 -0.49 -0.16
C GLY A 84 9.35 -0.78 1.33
N LEU A 85 8.19 -0.76 1.96
CA LEU A 85 8.04 -1.10 3.37
C LEU A 85 6.71 -1.80 3.59
N ALA A 86 6.61 -2.48 4.71
CA ALA A 86 5.42 -3.22 5.07
C ALA A 86 4.95 -2.88 6.48
N PHE A 87 3.63 -2.93 6.65
CA PHE A 87 2.99 -2.77 7.95
C PHE A 87 2.22 -4.03 8.30
N ARG A 88 2.09 -4.28 9.61
CA ARG A 88 1.04 -5.19 10.10
C ARG A 88 -0.32 -4.60 9.73
N LYS A 89 -1.27 -5.45 9.33
CA LYS A 89 -2.65 -5.02 9.02
C LYS A 89 -3.27 -4.18 10.14
N GLN A 90 -3.01 -4.54 11.40
CA GLN A 90 -3.54 -3.83 12.57
C GLN A 90 -3.10 -2.37 12.61
N PHE A 91 -1.87 -2.05 12.18
CA PHE A 91 -1.40 -0.67 12.09
C PHE A 91 -2.20 0.10 11.04
N VAL A 92 -2.37 -0.44 9.83
CA VAL A 92 -3.14 0.26 8.79
C VAL A 92 -4.60 0.46 9.20
N ILE A 93 -5.19 -0.52 9.90
CA ILE A 93 -6.55 -0.39 10.47
C ILE A 93 -6.61 0.70 11.54
N SER A 94 -5.61 0.80 12.43
CA SER A 94 -5.60 1.82 13.48
C SER A 94 -5.46 3.24 12.91
N GLN A 95 -4.87 3.38 11.72
CA GLN A 95 -4.85 4.63 10.96
C GLN A 95 -6.17 4.91 10.20
N GLY A 96 -7.16 4.02 10.23
CA GLY A 96 -8.41 4.17 9.48
C GLY A 96 -8.35 3.71 8.03
N GLY A 97 -7.27 3.02 7.63
CA GLY A 97 -7.17 2.32 6.36
C GLY A 97 -7.79 0.92 6.40
N GLY A 98 -7.85 0.26 5.25
CA GLY A 98 -8.42 -1.08 5.16
C GLY A 98 -8.42 -1.66 3.74
N PRO A 99 -8.88 -2.91 3.57
CA PRO A 99 -9.08 -3.50 2.26
C PRO A 99 -10.12 -2.71 1.46
N ILE A 100 -9.91 -2.59 0.15
CA ILE A 100 -10.90 -1.97 -0.72
C ILE A 100 -12.08 -2.91 -0.96
N TRP A 101 -13.20 -2.34 -1.41
CA TRP A 101 -14.38 -3.08 -1.86
C TRP A 101 -14.42 -3.14 -3.38
N TYR A 102 -14.98 -4.22 -3.91
CA TYR A 102 -15.16 -4.39 -5.35
C TYR A 102 -16.64 -4.29 -5.71
N ALA A 103 -16.99 -3.23 -6.43
CA ALA A 103 -18.30 -3.07 -7.06
C ALA A 103 -18.13 -3.28 -8.57
N TRP A 104 -18.12 -4.56 -8.99
CA TRP A 104 -17.92 -4.96 -10.38
C TRP A 104 -18.78 -4.13 -11.34
N LYS A 105 -18.15 -3.65 -12.40
CA LYS A 105 -18.78 -2.76 -13.39
C LYS A 105 -20.07 -3.38 -13.91
N ASP A 106 -21.08 -2.55 -14.14
CA ASP A 106 -22.41 -2.91 -14.66
C ASP A 106 -23.25 -3.85 -13.77
N THR A 107 -22.78 -4.22 -12.58
CA THR A 107 -23.61 -4.92 -11.58
C THR A 107 -24.58 -3.97 -10.87
N PRO A 108 -25.66 -4.49 -10.23
CA PRO A 108 -26.59 -3.65 -9.47
C PRO A 108 -25.92 -2.82 -8.35
N HIS A 109 -24.92 -3.36 -7.66
CA HIS A 109 -24.17 -2.62 -6.63
C HIS A 109 -23.40 -1.44 -7.22
N TRP A 110 -22.78 -1.64 -8.38
CA TRP A 110 -22.11 -0.56 -9.10
C TRP A 110 -23.10 0.51 -9.54
N GLN A 111 -24.23 0.13 -10.13
CA GLN A 111 -25.29 1.07 -10.55
C GLN A 111 -25.82 1.90 -9.37
N ALA A 112 -26.05 1.28 -8.21
CA ALA A 112 -26.48 1.99 -7.01
C ALA A 112 -25.43 3.03 -6.55
N LEU A 113 -24.15 2.66 -6.56
CA LEU A 113 -23.06 3.58 -6.22
C LEU A 113 -22.93 4.72 -7.24
N GLN A 114 -23.14 4.45 -8.54
CA GLN A 114 -23.21 5.49 -9.56
C GLN A 114 -24.34 6.49 -9.26
N ALA A 115 -25.53 6.00 -8.94
CA ALA A 115 -26.67 6.85 -8.59
C ALA A 115 -26.41 7.70 -7.34
N MET A 116 -25.78 7.14 -6.31
CA MET A 116 -25.38 7.88 -5.11
C MET A 116 -24.36 8.99 -5.43
N MET A 117 -23.37 8.70 -6.27
CA MET A 117 -22.38 9.69 -6.70
C MET A 117 -23.01 10.79 -7.56
N ASP A 118 -23.94 10.44 -8.46
CA ASP A 118 -24.64 11.41 -9.30
C ASP A 118 -25.52 12.35 -8.47
N ALA A 119 -26.22 11.82 -7.46
CA ALA A 119 -27.00 12.63 -6.53
C ALA A 119 -26.14 13.57 -5.66
N ALA A 120 -24.87 13.22 -5.44
CA ALA A 120 -23.92 13.96 -4.60
C ALA A 120 -22.99 14.89 -5.39
N ALA A 121 -23.13 15.01 -6.71
CA ALA A 121 -22.16 15.67 -7.59
C ALA A 121 -21.85 17.13 -7.18
N GLU A 122 -22.86 17.85 -6.71
CA GLU A 122 -22.74 19.26 -6.29
C GLU A 122 -22.50 19.45 -4.79
N ASP A 123 -22.45 18.36 -4.02
CA ASP A 123 -22.19 18.37 -2.57
C ASP A 123 -20.82 17.74 -2.28
N PRO A 124 -19.75 18.55 -2.15
CA PRO A 124 -18.41 18.04 -1.87
C PRO A 124 -18.29 17.36 -0.49
N ASP A 125 -19.20 17.62 0.43
CA ASP A 125 -19.20 17.06 1.79
C ASP A 125 -20.04 15.78 1.91
N ALA A 126 -20.71 15.36 0.83
CA ALA A 126 -21.50 14.16 0.80
C ALA A 126 -20.70 12.92 1.22
N LEU A 127 -21.30 12.10 2.09
CA LEU A 127 -20.62 10.95 2.69
C LEU A 127 -20.14 9.91 1.67
N VAL A 128 -20.75 9.84 0.49
CA VAL A 128 -20.32 8.93 -0.58
C VAL A 128 -18.87 9.20 -0.98
N TRP A 129 -18.42 10.46 -0.97
CA TRP A 129 -17.04 10.82 -1.32
C TRP A 129 -16.00 10.31 -0.33
N ARG A 130 -16.40 9.97 0.91
CA ARG A 130 -15.49 9.38 1.91
C ARG A 130 -15.20 7.91 1.65
N ILE A 131 -16.08 7.22 0.92
CA ILE A 131 -15.97 5.78 0.66
C ILE A 131 -15.57 5.46 -0.78
N THR A 132 -15.80 6.37 -1.73
CA THR A 132 -15.44 6.13 -3.15
C THR A 132 -13.97 5.83 -3.40
N PRO A 133 -12.98 6.40 -2.68
CA PRO A 133 -11.58 6.00 -2.82
C PRO A 133 -11.32 4.55 -2.41
N MET A 134 -12.18 3.99 -1.57
CA MET A 134 -12.08 2.62 -1.03
C MET A 134 -12.84 1.60 -1.90
N ILE A 135 -13.41 2.00 -3.03
CA ILE A 135 -14.18 1.12 -3.91
C ILE A 135 -13.58 1.12 -5.30
N ASP A 136 -13.25 -0.06 -5.82
CA ASP A 136 -12.90 -0.26 -7.23
C ASP A 136 -14.02 -0.98 -7.99
N ALA A 137 -14.03 -0.79 -9.30
CA ALA A 137 -14.98 -1.44 -10.20
C ALA A 137 -14.27 -2.25 -11.29
N PRO A 138 -13.84 -3.50 -10.98
CA PRO A 138 -13.33 -4.42 -11.98
C PRO A 138 -14.31 -4.61 -13.14
N GLY A 139 -13.80 -4.72 -14.36
CA GLY A 139 -14.61 -4.89 -15.56
C GLY A 139 -13.95 -4.34 -16.83
N THR A 140 -14.69 -4.36 -17.93
CA THR A 140 -14.18 -3.93 -19.23
C THR A 140 -14.46 -2.44 -19.47
N TYR A 141 -13.39 -1.67 -19.72
CA TYR A 141 -13.43 -0.25 -20.01
C TYR A 141 -12.81 0.01 -21.39
N ARG A 142 -13.59 0.54 -22.33
CA ARG A 142 -13.15 0.86 -23.70
C ARG A 142 -12.39 -0.31 -24.37
N GLY A 143 -12.89 -1.53 -24.16
CA GLY A 143 -12.30 -2.76 -24.71
C GLY A 143 -11.05 -3.26 -23.99
N ARG A 144 -10.71 -2.73 -22.82
CA ARG A 144 -9.62 -3.22 -21.96
C ARG A 144 -10.17 -3.74 -20.64
N ASP A 145 -9.71 -4.90 -20.22
CA ASP A 145 -10.09 -5.47 -18.93
C ASP A 145 -9.25 -4.84 -17.81
N TYR A 146 -9.95 -4.36 -16.79
CA TYR A 146 -9.39 -3.86 -15.56
C TYR A 146 -9.68 -4.89 -14.46
N GLN A 147 -8.66 -5.71 -14.14
CA GLN A 147 -8.72 -6.77 -13.13
C GLN A 147 -7.48 -6.66 -12.24
N PHE A 148 -7.66 -6.07 -11.05
CA PHE A 148 -6.59 -5.85 -10.06
C PHE A 148 -6.94 -6.41 -8.68
N GLU A 149 -8.04 -7.15 -8.58
CA GLU A 149 -8.49 -7.85 -7.38
C GLU A 149 -7.45 -8.85 -6.84
N TRP A 150 -6.58 -9.36 -7.71
CA TRP A 150 -5.49 -10.26 -7.32
C TRP A 150 -4.50 -9.60 -6.37
N GLU A 151 -4.34 -8.27 -6.41
CA GLU A 151 -3.47 -7.53 -5.47
C GLU A 151 -4.03 -7.42 -4.06
N ARG A 152 -5.33 -7.72 -3.89
CA ARG A 152 -6.09 -7.53 -2.65
C ARG A 152 -5.73 -6.19 -2.03
N GLU A 153 -6.02 -5.13 -2.79
CA GLU A 153 -5.52 -3.79 -2.48
C GLU A 153 -6.13 -3.27 -1.16
N TRP A 154 -5.30 -2.59 -0.39
CA TRP A 154 -5.69 -1.83 0.78
C TRP A 154 -5.44 -0.36 0.52
N ARG A 155 -6.27 0.52 1.07
CA ARG A 155 -6.12 1.96 0.94
C ARG A 155 -6.30 2.67 2.28
N HIS A 156 -5.69 3.84 2.37
CA HIS A 156 -5.94 4.85 3.38
C HIS A 156 -6.11 6.20 2.69
N LEU A 157 -7.12 6.97 3.08
CA LEU A 157 -7.40 8.28 2.49
C LEU A 157 -6.50 9.34 3.13
N GLY A 158 -5.69 10.02 2.33
CA GLY A 158 -4.70 10.99 2.81
C GLY A 158 -3.40 10.35 3.29
N PRO A 159 -2.50 11.14 3.89
CA PRO A 159 -1.18 10.67 4.31
C PRO A 159 -1.25 9.74 5.53
N ILE A 160 -0.30 8.81 5.62
CA ILE A 160 -0.05 8.00 6.82
C ILE A 160 1.27 8.47 7.43
N GLN A 161 1.24 8.81 8.72
CA GLN A 161 2.43 8.99 9.55
C GLN A 161 2.76 7.69 10.27
N PHE A 162 4.04 7.38 10.43
CA PHE A 162 4.51 6.18 11.09
C PHE A 162 5.89 6.41 11.71
N GLU A 163 6.15 5.70 12.80
CA GLU A 163 7.46 5.61 13.42
C GLU A 163 8.21 4.34 12.96
N PRO A 164 9.53 4.24 13.17
CA PRO A 164 10.28 3.04 12.79
C PRO A 164 9.71 1.74 13.35
N GLU A 165 9.15 1.75 14.55
CA GLU A 165 8.58 0.58 15.24
C GLU A 165 7.27 0.10 14.62
N ASP A 166 6.56 0.96 13.89
CA ASP A 166 5.35 0.59 13.17
C ASP A 166 5.66 -0.28 11.93
N VAL A 167 6.87 -0.11 11.38
CA VAL A 167 7.30 -0.80 10.16
C VAL A 167 7.68 -2.24 10.48
N ALA A 168 6.92 -3.18 9.92
CA ALA A 168 7.10 -4.60 10.15
C ALA A 168 8.39 -5.14 9.49
N PHE A 169 8.71 -4.67 8.30
CA PHE A 169 9.94 -4.97 7.58
C PHE A 169 10.13 -4.01 6.40
N LEU A 170 11.37 -3.90 5.92
CA LEU A 170 11.71 -3.17 4.71
C LEU A 170 11.81 -4.13 3.51
N LEU A 171 11.38 -3.67 2.34
CA LEU A 171 11.65 -4.30 1.06
C LEU A 171 12.88 -3.62 0.45
N ILE A 172 13.99 -4.33 0.38
CA ILE A 172 15.28 -3.83 -0.11
C ILE A 172 15.98 -4.98 -0.84
N PRO A 173 16.64 -4.74 -1.99
CA PRO A 173 17.48 -5.76 -2.64
C PRO A 173 18.51 -6.35 -1.67
N GLU A 174 18.68 -7.67 -1.69
CA GLU A 174 19.54 -8.39 -0.75
C GLU A 174 20.97 -7.83 -0.72
N GLU A 175 21.53 -7.49 -1.87
CA GLU A 175 22.89 -6.96 -2.00
C GLU A 175 23.10 -5.63 -1.25
N GLN A 176 22.02 -4.94 -0.86
CA GLN A 176 22.05 -3.68 -0.12
C GLN A 176 21.75 -3.83 1.36
N HIS A 177 21.38 -5.03 1.84
CA HIS A 177 20.97 -5.23 3.24
C HIS A 177 22.06 -4.82 4.22
N ALA A 178 23.31 -5.26 3.99
CA ALA A 178 24.44 -4.92 4.87
C ALA A 178 24.71 -3.41 4.90
N ALA A 179 24.67 -2.75 3.74
CA ALA A 179 24.86 -1.31 3.65
C ALA A 179 23.73 -0.53 4.35
N ALA A 180 22.48 -0.96 4.18
CA ALA A 180 21.34 -0.35 4.85
C ALA A 180 21.42 -0.51 6.37
N ARG A 181 21.82 -1.68 6.89
CA ARG A 181 21.99 -1.91 8.34
C ARG A 181 23.04 -0.96 8.91
N GLY A 182 24.22 -0.91 8.29
CA GLY A 182 25.28 0.00 8.73
C GLY A 182 24.86 1.48 8.68
N PHE A 183 24.08 1.87 7.65
CA PHE A 183 23.52 3.22 7.59
C PHE A 183 22.61 3.54 8.77
N PHE A 184 21.64 2.66 9.10
CA PHE A 184 20.71 2.91 10.20
C PHE A 184 21.36 2.79 11.59
N GLU A 185 22.34 1.90 11.75
CA GLU A 185 23.15 1.82 12.97
C GLU A 185 23.91 3.13 13.20
N ASN A 186 24.59 3.65 12.18
CA ASN A 186 25.28 4.93 12.27
C ASN A 186 24.31 6.08 12.57
N ALA A 187 23.18 6.14 11.87
CA ALA A 187 22.16 7.16 12.11
C ALA A 187 21.64 7.14 13.55
N TYR A 188 21.49 5.95 14.15
CA TYR A 188 21.11 5.78 15.54
C TYR A 188 22.20 6.25 16.52
N TYR A 189 23.44 5.77 16.36
CA TYR A 189 24.54 6.12 17.28
C TYR A 189 24.93 7.60 17.20
N GLU A 190 24.86 8.20 16.02
CA GLU A 190 25.17 9.61 15.78
C GLU A 190 23.95 10.53 15.98
N ASN A 191 22.78 9.97 16.29
CA ASN A 191 21.52 10.70 16.48
C ASN A 191 21.18 11.60 15.26
N LEU A 192 21.34 11.07 14.05
CA LEU A 192 21.16 11.77 12.79
C LEU A 192 19.78 11.59 12.16
N GLY A 193 18.94 10.70 12.71
CA GLY A 193 17.59 10.49 12.24
C GLY A 193 17.01 9.13 12.62
N PRO A 194 15.84 8.78 12.06
CA PRO A 194 15.18 7.50 12.30
C PRO A 194 16.05 6.32 11.88
N ALA A 195 15.99 5.24 12.66
CA ALA A 195 16.70 4.00 12.40
C ALA A 195 15.74 2.81 12.36
N TYR A 196 15.78 2.03 11.28
CA TYR A 196 14.86 0.91 11.07
C TYR A 196 15.57 -0.40 11.36
N PHE A 197 15.34 -0.95 12.55
CA PHE A 197 15.93 -2.21 13.02
C PHE A 197 15.06 -3.44 12.74
N CYS A 198 13.96 -3.27 12.02
CA CYS A 198 13.11 -4.38 11.57
C CYS A 198 13.83 -5.27 10.52
N PRO A 199 13.28 -6.46 10.19
CA PRO A 199 13.82 -7.31 9.13
C PRO A 199 13.89 -6.61 7.77
N TYR A 200 14.88 -6.98 6.96
CA TYR A 200 14.99 -6.56 5.57
C TYR A 200 14.75 -7.77 4.67
N VAL A 201 13.92 -7.60 3.66
CA VAL A 201 13.48 -8.66 2.77
C VAL A 201 13.71 -8.25 1.33
N ASP A 202 14.31 -9.13 0.53
CA ASP A 202 14.27 -8.96 -0.92
C ASP A 202 12.92 -9.47 -1.45
N PRO A 203 12.16 -8.66 -2.21
CA PRO A 203 10.85 -9.07 -2.74
C PRO A 203 10.91 -10.29 -3.67
N SER A 204 12.10 -10.65 -4.20
CA SER A 204 12.33 -11.80 -5.05
C SER A 204 12.63 -13.12 -4.30
N TRP A 205 12.75 -13.08 -2.96
CA TRP A 205 12.98 -14.29 -2.18
C TRP A 205 11.79 -15.25 -2.21
N GLU A 206 12.10 -16.54 -2.15
CA GLU A 206 11.12 -17.59 -1.93
C GLU A 206 10.45 -17.46 -0.55
N ARG A 207 9.23 -17.99 -0.46
CA ARG A 207 8.36 -17.83 0.72
C ARG A 207 9.07 -18.24 2.02
N GLU A 208 9.70 -19.41 2.05
CA GLU A 208 10.29 -19.98 3.27
C GLU A 208 11.33 -19.04 3.87
N ARG A 209 12.18 -18.48 3.01
CA ARG A 209 13.22 -17.51 3.40
C ARG A 209 12.61 -16.20 3.92
N ILE A 210 11.54 -15.72 3.31
CA ILE A 210 10.81 -14.55 3.80
C ILE A 210 10.24 -14.85 5.20
N ILE A 211 9.59 -15.99 5.39
CA ILE A 211 9.00 -16.34 6.68
C ILE A 211 10.07 -16.49 7.76
N GLU A 212 11.22 -17.08 7.45
CA GLU A 212 12.37 -17.16 8.37
C GLU A 212 12.83 -15.76 8.80
N ALA A 213 13.04 -14.85 7.85
CA ALA A 213 13.47 -13.48 8.12
C ALA A 213 12.44 -12.66 8.94
N LEU A 214 11.15 -12.98 8.85
CA LEU A 214 10.09 -12.27 9.59
C LEU A 214 9.83 -12.83 11.00
N ASN A 215 10.45 -13.96 11.35
CA ASN A 215 10.31 -14.59 12.66
C ASN A 215 11.54 -14.38 13.58
N THR A 216 12.61 -13.77 13.07
CA THR A 216 13.76 -13.29 13.85
C THR A 216 13.48 -11.94 14.49
#